data_AF-A0A2A4Y7K1-F1
#
_entry.id   AF-A0A2A4Y7K1-F1
#
_cell.length_a   1.000
_cell.length_b   1.000
_cell.length_c   1.000
_cell.angle_alpha   90.00
_cell.angle_beta   90.00
_cell.angle_gamma   90.00
#
_symmetry.space_group_name_H-M   'P 1'
#
loop_
_entity.id
_entity.type
_entity.pdbx_description
1 polymer ?
#
loop_
_entity_poly.entity_id
_entity_poly.type
_entity_poly.pdbx_seq_one_letter_code
_entity_poly.pdbx_strand_id
1 'polypeptide(L)' 'MSTDLDGENKRCPRCGIAFVCQASVIARCQCRAIILTAEQKAFVKQRYMGCLCVACLQSMADECKR' A
#
# COMPACT_ATOMS: atom_id res chain seq x y z
N MET A 1 -27.46 10.43 14.42
CA MET A 1 -27.05 10.25 13.01
C MET A 1 -25.72 10.94 12.82
N SER A 2 -24.72 10.25 12.25
CA SER A 2 -23.52 10.77 11.55
C SER A 2 -22.39 9.72 11.62
N THR A 3 -22.54 8.64 10.86
CA THR A 3 -21.44 7.72 10.51
C THR A 3 -20.78 8.27 9.25
N ASP A 4 -19.89 9.24 9.40
CA ASP A 4 -19.02 9.71 8.33
C ASP A 4 -17.59 9.76 8.85
N LEU A 5 -16.96 8.60 8.85
CA LEU A 5 -15.50 8.49 8.78
C LEU A 5 -15.21 7.32 7.85
N ASP A 6 -15.65 7.45 6.59
CA ASP A 6 -15.29 6.55 5.50
C ASP A 6 -13.86 6.86 5.02
N GLY A 7 -12.91 6.87 5.95
CA GLY A 7 -11.53 6.61 5.61
C GLY A 7 -11.44 5.11 5.45
N GLU A 8 -11.84 4.55 4.29
CA GLU A 8 -11.87 3.11 4.05
C GLU A 8 -10.60 2.45 4.58
N ASN A 9 -10.70 1.85 5.77
CA ASN A 9 -9.61 1.15 6.44
C ASN A 9 -9.37 -0.14 5.67
N LYS A 10 -8.60 -0.05 4.58
CA LYS A 10 -8.16 -1.20 3.81
C LYS A 10 -7.20 -2.01 4.69
N ARG A 11 -7.37 -3.32 4.69
CA ARG A 11 -6.42 -4.24 5.32
C ARG A 11 -5.40 -4.68 4.28
N CYS A 12 -4.13 -4.65 4.66
CA CYS A 12 -3.07 -5.12 3.78
C CYS A 12 -3.14 -6.66 3.68
N PRO A 13 -3.24 -7.24 2.47
CA PRO A 13 -3.31 -8.69 2.30
C PRO A 13 -2.00 -9.42 2.64
N ARG A 14 -0.88 -8.68 2.79
CA ARG A 14 0.44 -9.27 3.11
C ARG A 14 0.72 -9.35 4.60
N CYS A 15 0.43 -8.30 5.36
CA CYS A 15 0.72 -8.24 6.80
C CYS A 15 -0.53 -8.18 7.69
N GLY A 16 -1.72 -8.01 7.12
CA GLY A 16 -2.98 -7.91 7.85
C GLY A 16 -3.23 -6.57 8.56
N ILE A 17 -2.27 -5.63 8.52
CA ILE A 17 -2.43 -4.31 9.13
C ILE A 17 -3.56 -3.53 8.46
N ALA A 18 -4.44 -2.96 9.29
CA ALA A 18 -5.40 -1.96 8.85
C ALA A 18 -4.67 -0.64 8.62
N PHE A 19 -4.80 -0.09 7.42
CA PHE A 19 -4.25 1.21 7.07
C PHE A 19 -5.30 2.01 6.30
N VAL A 20 -5.18 3.32 6.34
CA VAL A 20 -6.04 4.20 5.54
C VAL A 20 -5.44 4.26 4.14
N CYS A 21 -6.03 3.56 3.17
CA CYS A 21 -5.69 3.74 1.76
C CYS A 21 -6.51 4.94 1.25
N GLN A 22 -5.91 6.13 1.20
CA GLN A 22 -6.51 7.26 0.50
C GLN A 22 -6.34 7.07 -1.01
N ALA A 23 -6.93 6.00 -1.57
CA ALA A 23 -6.84 5.69 -3.00
C ALA A 23 -7.37 6.85 -3.86
N SER A 24 -8.37 7.60 -3.34
CA SER A 24 -8.90 8.84 -3.93
C SER A 24 -7.84 9.93 -4.07
N VAL A 25 -6.76 9.89 -3.28
CA VAL A 25 -5.62 10.80 -3.38
C VAL A 25 -4.32 9.98 -3.35
N ILE A 26 -4.06 9.22 -4.42
CA ILE A 26 -2.79 8.49 -4.59
C ILE A 26 -1.55 9.38 -4.38
N ALA A 27 -1.68 10.69 -4.64
CA ALA A 27 -0.67 11.69 -4.40
C ALA A 27 -0.32 11.90 -2.91
N ARG A 28 -1.27 11.64 -2.00
CA ARG A 28 -1.08 11.68 -0.53
C ARG A 28 -0.87 10.29 0.09
N CYS A 29 -0.95 9.23 -0.72
CA CYS A 29 -0.64 7.89 -0.22
C CYS A 29 0.83 7.82 0.20
N GLN A 30 1.09 7.44 1.46
CA GLN A 30 2.44 7.15 1.96
C GLN A 30 3.19 6.13 1.07
N CYS A 31 2.44 5.26 0.38
CA CYS A 31 2.97 4.33 -0.61
C CYS A 31 3.69 5.00 -1.80
N ARG A 32 3.35 6.26 -2.13
CA ARG A 32 3.95 7.02 -3.24
C ARG A 32 5.40 7.42 -2.97
N ALA A 33 5.75 7.65 -1.71
CA ALA A 33 7.11 8.00 -1.29
C ALA A 33 8.10 6.83 -1.51
N ILE A 34 7.58 5.61 -1.70
CA ILE A 34 8.39 4.42 -1.91
C ILE A 34 8.63 4.23 -3.41
N ILE A 35 9.90 4.22 -3.79
CA ILE A 35 10.33 3.90 -5.14
C ILE A 35 10.50 2.38 -5.24
N LEU A 36 9.49 1.71 -5.80
CA LEU A 36 9.58 0.29 -6.19
C LEU A 36 9.99 0.20 -7.66
N THR A 37 10.81 -0.81 -7.99
CA THR A 37 11.16 -1.11 -9.38
C THR A 37 9.95 -1.60 -10.17
N ALA A 38 10.04 -1.56 -11.50
CA ALA A 38 8.97 -2.03 -12.38
C ALA A 38 8.62 -3.49 -12.10
N GLU A 39 9.63 -4.34 -11.85
CA GLU A 39 9.47 -5.75 -11.51
C GLU A 39 8.69 -5.95 -10.21
N GLN A 40 9.03 -5.20 -9.15
CA GLN A 40 8.33 -5.28 -7.87
C GLN A 40 6.87 -4.81 -7.99
N LYS A 41 6.62 -3.73 -8.73
CA LYS A 41 5.25 -3.25 -8.99
C LYS A 41 4.44 -4.27 -9.77
N ALA A 42 5.04 -4.88 -10.80
CA ALA A 42 4.39 -5.93 -11.58
C ALA A 42 4.10 -7.16 -10.73
N PHE A 43 5.05 -7.60 -9.90
CA PHE A 43 4.88 -8.71 -8.96
C PHE A 43 3.75 -8.43 -7.98
N VAL A 44 3.75 -7.26 -7.36
CA VAL A 44 2.69 -6.84 -6.43
C VAL A 44 1.34 -6.82 -7.13
N LYS A 45 1.24 -6.25 -8.33
CA LYS A 45 -0.02 -6.16 -9.09
C LYS A 45 -0.54 -7.53 -9.53
N GLN A 46 0.35 -8.48 -9.80
CA GLN A 46 -0.01 -9.86 -10.17
C GLN A 46 -0.38 -10.72 -8.96
N ARG A 47 0.32 -10.58 -7.83
CA ARG A 47 0.08 -11.36 -6.61
C ARG A 47 -1.03 -10.79 -5.74
N TYR A 48 -1.20 -9.48 -5.71
CA TYR A 48 -2.14 -8.78 -4.84
C TYR A 48 -3.02 -7.84 -5.67
N MET A 49 -4.30 -8.18 -5.81
CA MET A 49 -5.32 -7.27 -6.34
C MET A 49 -5.79 -6.29 -5.25
N GLY A 50 -4.92 -5.38 -4.81
CA GLY A 50 -5.29 -4.38 -3.80
C GLY A 50 -4.16 -3.44 -3.35
N CYS A 51 -4.49 -2.46 -2.51
CA CYS A 51 -3.48 -1.60 -1.87
C CYS A 51 -2.65 -2.44 -0.87
N LEU A 52 -1.32 -2.31 -0.89
CA LEU A 52 -0.46 -2.72 0.24
C LEU A 52 -0.11 -1.53 1.12
N CYS A 53 0.20 -1.81 2.38
CA CYS A 53 0.66 -0.79 3.30
C CYS A 53 2.09 -0.35 2.97
N VAL A 54 2.42 0.88 3.41
CA VAL A 54 3.75 1.48 3.25
C VAL A 54 4.86 0.58 3.81
N ALA A 55 4.65 -0.05 4.97
CA ALA A 55 5.64 -0.92 5.60
C ALA A 55 6.02 -2.12 4.71
N CYS A 56 5.05 -2.81 4.12
CA CYS A 56 5.32 -3.94 3.23
C CYS A 56 6.04 -3.54 1.95
N LEU A 57 5.65 -2.39 1.37
CA LEU A 57 6.31 -1.86 0.19
C LEU A 57 7.74 -1.42 0.51
N GLN A 58 7.96 -0.85 1.70
CA GLN A 58 9.25 -0.34 2.14
C GLN A 58 10.22 -1.48 2.45
N SER A 59 9.76 -2.54 3.13
CA SER A 59 10.56 -3.77 3.28
C SER A 59 10.96 -4.34 1.91
N MET A 60 10.05 -4.44 0.95
CA MET A 60 10.41 -4.93 -0.40
C MET A 60 11.45 -4.05 -1.10
N ALA A 61 11.33 -2.72 -0.96
CA ALA A 61 12.28 -1.78 -1.53
C ALA A 61 13.64 -1.84 -0.82
N ASP A 62 13.65 -2.08 0.49
CA ASP A 62 14.85 -2.23 1.33
C ASP A 62 15.57 -3.56 1.07
N GLU A 63 14.82 -4.67 0.99
CA GLU A 63 15.34 -6.02 0.69
C GLU A 63 16.09 -6.07 -0.64
N CYS A 64 15.73 -5.22 -1.62
CA CYS A 64 16.39 -5.15 -2.92
C CYS A 64 17.72 -4.37 -2.92
N LYS A 65 18.04 -3.66 -1.84
CA LYS A 65 19.31 -2.91 -1.71
C LYS A 65 20.42 -3.71 -1.02
N ARG A 66 20.20 -5.00 -0.75
CA ARG A 66 21.12 -5.85 0.00
C ARG A 66 21.82 -6.89 -0.86
#